data_AF-A0A1W9T3Z0-F1
#
_entry.id   AF-A0A1W9T3Z0-F1
#
_cell.length_a   1.000
_cell.length_b   1.000
_cell.length_c   1.000
_cell.angle_alpha   90.00
_cell.angle_beta   90.00
_cell.angle_gamma   90.00
#
_symmetry.space_group_name_H-M   'P 1'
#
loop_
_entity.id
_entity.type
_entity.pdbx_description
1 polymer ?
#
loop_
_entity_poly.entity_id
_entity_poly.type
_entity_poly.pdbx_seq_one_letter_code
_entity_poly.pdbx_strand_id
1 'polypeptide(L)'
;LKKELQNHFPELEFKDREFNFISTIDIDNAYAYLHKGILRALSSSVKLLFSLKLIEFAEKIRVHLGKTKDPYDSYTFLQKIHDKYNVQAIYFFLTAKYSKYDKNISPDNKQFQYLVQLISQGSEIGIHPSYASNGAASYVKLEKKKLEKLSGEIITKSRQHFLILKFPETYRNLVKIGIKEDYSMGYASVTGFRAGTCTPFYFFDLVANKPEKLKIIPFALMDVGLRDYNKLEIENASKEIEKIIRNVKKINGLFVSLWHNESLGNKKRWKNWKIVYEKMIKECSKQGL
;
A
#
# COMPACT_ATOMS: atom_id res chain seq x y z
N LEU A 1 9.78 -33.36 -0.56
CA LEU A 1 8.33 -33.17 -0.85
C LEU A 1 8.00 -33.22 -2.34
N LYS A 2 8.49 -32.29 -3.21
CA LYS A 2 8.20 -32.32 -4.67
C LYS A 2 8.44 -33.71 -5.29
N LYS A 3 9.63 -34.27 -5.08
CA LYS A 3 9.99 -35.63 -5.54
C LYS A 3 9.01 -36.69 -5.04
N GLU A 4 8.69 -36.70 -3.76
CA GLU A 4 7.73 -37.65 -3.17
C GLU A 4 6.31 -37.52 -3.74
N LEU A 5 5.85 -36.29 -3.96
CA LEU A 5 4.54 -36.05 -4.58
C LEU A 5 4.52 -36.52 -6.04
N GLN A 6 5.59 -36.31 -6.80
CA GLN A 6 5.70 -36.82 -8.16
C GLN A 6 5.78 -38.35 -8.21
N ASN A 7 6.39 -38.99 -7.21
CA ASN A 7 6.40 -40.46 -7.10
C ASN A 7 4.98 -41.03 -6.92
N HIS A 8 4.14 -40.39 -6.10
CA HIS A 8 2.77 -40.86 -5.82
C HIS A 8 1.73 -40.35 -6.83
N PHE A 9 1.97 -39.19 -7.43
CA PHE A 9 1.12 -38.54 -8.43
C PHE A 9 1.97 -38.13 -9.64
N PRO A 10 2.30 -39.07 -10.54
CA PRO A 10 3.21 -38.80 -11.67
C PRO A 10 2.71 -37.70 -12.63
N GLU A 11 1.39 -37.52 -12.73
CA GLU A 11 0.77 -36.48 -13.55
C GLU A 11 0.78 -35.08 -12.89
N LEU A 12 1.28 -34.97 -11.65
CA LEU A 12 1.32 -33.69 -10.94
C LEU A 12 2.42 -32.79 -11.53
N GLU A 13 2.01 -31.81 -12.32
CA GLU A 13 2.90 -30.80 -12.87
C GLU A 13 3.26 -29.73 -11.83
N PHE A 14 4.56 -29.50 -11.64
CA PHE A 14 5.07 -28.41 -10.84
C PHE A 14 5.56 -27.30 -11.76
N LYS A 15 4.92 -26.14 -11.70
CA LYS A 15 5.42 -24.95 -12.39
C LYS A 15 6.74 -24.51 -11.77
N ASP A 16 7.75 -24.33 -12.60
CA ASP A 16 8.94 -23.61 -12.20
C ASP A 16 8.56 -22.15 -11.91
N ARG A 17 9.15 -21.62 -10.85
CA ARG A 17 8.87 -20.27 -10.38
C ARG A 17 10.17 -19.52 -10.34
N GLU A 18 10.06 -18.22 -10.55
CA GLU A 18 11.12 -17.25 -10.33
C GLU A 18 10.72 -16.32 -9.20
N PHE A 19 11.74 -15.83 -8.48
CA PHE A 19 11.52 -14.78 -7.50
C PHE A 19 10.85 -13.58 -8.17
N ASN A 20 9.76 -13.11 -7.56
CA ASN A 20 9.05 -11.93 -8.01
C ASN A 20 8.90 -10.92 -6.88
N PHE A 21 8.82 -9.64 -7.24
CA PHE A 21 8.67 -8.55 -6.29
C PHE A 21 7.59 -7.57 -6.75
N ILE A 22 6.70 -7.20 -5.84
CA ILE A 22 5.74 -6.12 -6.03
C ILE A 22 5.92 -5.09 -4.91
N SER A 23 6.28 -3.86 -5.27
CA SER A 23 6.21 -2.74 -4.35
C SER A 23 4.79 -2.18 -4.34
N THR A 24 4.24 -1.89 -3.17
CA THR A 24 2.90 -1.31 -3.09
C THR A 24 2.85 -0.12 -2.15
N ILE A 25 2.15 0.92 -2.58
CA ILE A 25 2.12 2.22 -1.92
C ILE A 25 0.67 2.59 -1.58
N ASP A 26 0.39 2.78 -0.29
CA ASP A 26 -0.91 3.25 0.19
C ASP A 26 -0.92 4.78 0.29
N ILE A 27 -1.93 5.40 -0.35
CA ILE A 27 -2.14 6.85 -0.38
C ILE A 27 -3.31 7.20 0.54
N ASP A 28 -3.10 7.06 1.85
CA ASP A 28 -4.07 7.46 2.89
C ASP A 28 -4.29 8.97 2.90
N ASN A 29 -3.20 9.70 2.64
CA ASN A 29 -3.17 11.15 2.58
C ASN A 29 -2.22 11.58 1.47
N ALA A 30 -2.76 12.12 0.38
CA ALA A 30 -1.96 12.55 -0.76
C ALA A 30 -0.97 13.67 -0.40
N TYR A 31 -1.36 14.55 0.53
CA TYR A 31 -0.53 15.65 1.03
C TYR A 31 -0.76 15.86 2.54
N ALA A 32 0.27 16.28 3.27
CA ALA A 32 0.16 16.58 4.70
C ALA A 32 -0.55 17.93 4.92
N TYR A 33 -0.17 18.95 4.14
CA TYR A 33 -0.57 20.33 4.33
C TYR A 33 -1.26 20.93 3.10
N LEU A 34 -0.72 20.67 1.90
CA LEU A 34 -1.25 21.24 0.67
C LEU A 34 -2.64 20.68 0.30
N HIS A 35 -3.39 21.47 -0.48
CA HIS A 35 -4.68 21.11 -1.07
C HIS A 35 -5.77 20.69 -0.07
N LYS A 36 -5.55 20.90 1.23
CA LYS A 36 -6.59 20.83 2.25
C LYS A 36 -7.45 22.09 2.13
N GLY A 37 -8.77 21.94 2.01
CA GLY A 37 -9.67 23.10 1.91
C GLY A 37 -9.45 24.15 3.01
N ILE A 38 -9.76 25.42 2.71
CA ILE A 38 -9.40 26.59 3.53
C ILE A 38 -9.74 26.41 5.01
N LEU A 39 -10.96 25.96 5.32
CA LEU A 39 -11.41 25.75 6.70
C LEU A 39 -10.56 24.71 7.45
N ARG A 40 -10.16 23.62 6.78
CA ARG A 40 -9.28 22.59 7.34
C ARG A 40 -7.85 23.12 7.51
N ALA A 41 -7.38 23.91 6.55
CA ALA A 41 -6.07 24.53 6.65
C ALA A 41 -6.01 25.49 7.84
N LEU A 42 -7.01 26.36 8.03
CA LEU A 42 -7.08 27.30 9.15
C LEU A 42 -7.22 26.59 10.51
N SER A 43 -8.21 25.70 10.66
CA SER A 43 -8.43 24.97 11.92
C SER A 43 -7.23 24.15 12.36
N SER A 44 -6.54 23.49 11.43
CA SER A 44 -5.31 22.76 11.76
C SER A 44 -4.14 23.68 12.14
N SER A 45 -4.06 24.89 11.55
CA SER A 45 -3.07 25.90 11.96
C SER A 45 -3.34 26.42 13.37
N VAL A 46 -4.59 26.77 13.67
CA VAL A 46 -5.04 27.21 15.00
C VAL A 46 -4.74 26.14 16.04
N LYS A 47 -5.05 24.87 15.75
CA LYS A 47 -4.73 23.74 16.63
C LYS A 47 -3.23 23.62 16.92
N LEU A 48 -2.36 23.83 15.92
CA LEU A 48 -0.90 23.77 16.12
C LEU A 48 -0.42 24.89 17.05
N LEU A 49 -0.94 26.12 16.88
CA LEU A 49 -0.60 27.25 17.74
C LEU A 49 -1.04 27.01 19.20
N PHE A 50 -2.29 26.59 19.42
CA PHE A 50 -2.79 26.26 20.77
C PHE A 50 -2.07 25.07 21.40
N SER A 51 -1.54 24.15 20.60
CA SER A 51 -0.73 23.02 21.09
C SER A 51 0.76 23.36 21.23
N LEU A 52 1.16 24.63 21.05
CA LEU A 52 2.55 25.12 21.07
C LEU A 52 3.49 24.38 20.10
N LYS A 53 2.93 23.85 19.01
CA LYS A 53 3.63 23.10 17.96
C LYS A 53 4.22 24.04 16.89
N LEU A 54 5.05 24.98 17.34
CA LEU A 54 5.53 26.10 16.52
C LEU A 54 6.42 25.65 15.34
N ILE A 55 7.21 24.58 15.51
CA ILE A 55 8.06 24.02 14.45
C ILE A 55 7.20 23.49 13.30
N GLU A 56 6.13 22.76 13.60
CA GLU A 56 5.21 22.21 12.60
C GLU A 56 4.36 23.29 11.94
N PHE A 57 3.98 24.32 12.69
CA PHE A 57 3.34 25.50 12.14
C PHE A 57 4.27 26.23 11.14
N ALA A 58 5.52 26.47 11.51
CA ALA A 58 6.50 27.11 10.63
C ALA A 58 6.81 26.26 9.37
N GLU A 59 6.91 24.93 9.50
CA GLU A 59 7.02 24.02 8.34
C GLU A 59 5.80 24.16 7.43
N LYS A 60 4.59 24.14 7.99
CA LYS A 60 3.36 24.28 7.23
C LYS A 60 3.32 25.61 6.46
N ILE A 61 3.69 26.73 7.08
CA ILE A 61 3.77 28.03 6.38
C ILE A 61 4.79 27.99 5.24
N ARG A 62 6.00 27.46 5.48
CA ARG A 62 7.02 27.31 4.42
C ARG A 62 6.54 26.47 3.24
N VAL A 63 5.76 25.41 3.50
CA VAL A 63 5.15 24.58 2.46
C VAL A 63 4.13 25.36 1.64
N HIS A 64 3.24 26.14 2.27
CA HIS A 64 2.26 26.96 1.56
C HIS A 64 2.90 28.10 0.76
N LEU A 65 4.04 28.63 1.22
CA LEU A 65 4.84 29.62 0.50
C LEU A 65 5.74 29.01 -0.59
N GLY A 66 5.69 27.69 -0.80
CA GLY A 66 6.53 27.00 -1.79
C GLY A 66 8.02 26.93 -1.44
N LYS A 67 8.42 27.34 -0.23
CA LYS A 67 9.83 27.32 0.22
C LYS A 67 10.34 25.91 0.53
N THR A 68 9.44 24.98 0.82
CA THR A 68 9.77 23.58 1.11
C THR A 68 8.69 22.65 0.54
N LYS A 69 9.08 21.44 0.12
CA LYS A 69 8.14 20.42 -0.36
C LYS A 69 7.21 19.94 0.75
N ASP A 70 5.96 19.60 0.40
CA ASP A 70 5.03 18.96 1.33
C ASP A 70 5.62 17.62 1.84
N PRO A 71 5.57 17.34 3.15
CA PRO A 71 6.10 16.11 3.72
C PRO A 71 5.59 14.81 3.09
N TYR A 72 4.37 14.77 2.55
CA TYR A 72 3.80 13.54 1.98
C TYR A 72 3.96 13.48 0.44
N ASP A 73 4.50 14.53 -0.16
CA ASP A 73 4.79 14.57 -1.59
C ASP A 73 6.13 13.84 -1.86
N SER A 74 6.08 12.52 -1.81
CA SER A 74 7.21 11.61 -2.07
C SER A 74 7.18 11.01 -3.49
N TYR A 75 6.22 11.40 -4.32
CA TYR A 75 5.97 10.80 -5.64
C TYR A 75 7.17 10.87 -6.58
N THR A 76 7.88 12.00 -6.64
CA THR A 76 9.11 12.12 -7.45
C THR A 76 10.21 11.17 -7.00
N PHE A 77 10.33 10.91 -5.69
CA PHE A 77 11.30 9.96 -5.17
C PHE A 77 10.90 8.53 -5.56
N LEU A 78 9.62 8.20 -5.39
CA LEU A 78 9.05 6.93 -5.76
C LEU A 78 9.24 6.62 -7.25
N GLN A 79 8.85 7.54 -8.14
CA GLN A 79 9.06 7.40 -9.58
C GLN A 79 10.54 7.16 -9.90
N LYS A 80 11.45 8.01 -9.42
CA LYS A 80 12.89 7.88 -9.69
C LYS A 80 13.46 6.54 -9.22
N ILE A 81 13.05 6.05 -8.06
CA ILE A 81 13.58 4.81 -7.51
C ILE A 81 12.98 3.58 -8.21
N HIS A 82 11.71 3.64 -8.61
CA HIS A 82 11.06 2.61 -9.42
C HIS A 82 11.70 2.52 -10.80
N ASP A 83 11.89 3.65 -11.48
CA ASP A 83 12.54 3.72 -12.80
C ASP A 83 13.99 3.22 -12.74
N LYS A 84 14.77 3.69 -11.75
CA LYS A 84 16.19 3.31 -11.56
C LYS A 84 16.39 1.80 -11.42
N TYR A 85 15.44 1.10 -10.81
CA TYR A 85 15.54 -0.33 -10.49
C TYR A 85 14.57 -1.20 -11.29
N ASN A 86 13.89 -0.62 -12.29
CA ASN A 86 12.87 -1.26 -13.11
C ASN A 86 11.84 -2.04 -12.28
N VAL A 87 11.32 -1.41 -11.22
CA VAL A 87 10.32 -2.01 -10.33
C VAL A 87 8.94 -1.52 -10.67
N GLN A 88 8.04 -2.44 -10.98
CA GLN A 88 6.62 -2.15 -11.06
C GLN A 88 6.03 -1.96 -9.66
N ALA A 89 5.21 -0.92 -9.50
CA ALA A 89 4.56 -0.61 -8.25
C ALA A 89 3.05 -0.45 -8.43
N ILE A 90 2.32 -0.76 -7.35
CA ILE A 90 0.87 -0.63 -7.29
C ILE A 90 0.51 0.43 -6.25
N TYR A 91 -0.26 1.44 -6.64
CA TYR A 91 -0.70 2.52 -5.76
C TYR A 91 -2.16 2.35 -5.37
N PHE A 92 -2.45 2.27 -4.08
CA PHE A 92 -3.81 2.15 -3.56
C PHE A 92 -4.31 3.51 -3.09
N PHE A 93 -5.35 4.04 -3.75
CA PHE A 93 -5.88 5.37 -3.48
C PHE A 93 -7.11 5.33 -2.59
N LEU A 94 -7.06 6.09 -1.50
CA LEU A 94 -8.22 6.35 -0.64
C LEU A 94 -9.08 7.46 -1.25
N THR A 95 -10.18 7.09 -1.91
CA THR A 95 -11.13 8.01 -2.55
C THR A 95 -12.38 8.30 -1.69
N ALA A 96 -12.27 8.06 -0.39
CA ALA A 96 -13.35 8.23 0.58
C ALA A 96 -13.73 9.72 0.79
N LYS A 97 -14.94 9.93 1.32
CA LYS A 97 -15.26 11.22 1.95
C LYS A 97 -14.45 11.40 3.23
N TYR A 98 -14.11 12.65 3.55
CA TYR A 98 -13.39 12.97 4.77
C TYR A 98 -14.16 12.50 6.02
N SER A 99 -13.49 11.74 6.89
CA SER A 99 -14.08 11.16 8.09
C SER A 99 -13.09 11.22 9.27
N LYS A 100 -13.43 10.63 10.43
CA LYS A 100 -12.50 10.51 11.56
C LYS A 100 -11.27 9.66 11.22
N TYR A 101 -11.44 8.62 10.39
CA TYR A 101 -10.40 7.65 10.06
C TYR A 101 -9.84 7.85 8.65
N ASP A 102 -10.60 8.48 7.76
CA ASP A 102 -10.23 8.73 6.36
C ASP A 102 -9.93 10.21 6.17
N LYS A 103 -8.65 10.59 6.18
CA LYS A 103 -8.21 11.99 6.26
C LYS A 103 -7.73 12.58 4.94
N ASN A 104 -7.88 11.85 3.83
CA ASN A 104 -7.39 12.28 2.54
C ASN A 104 -8.01 13.60 2.07
N ILE A 105 -7.47 14.14 0.98
CA ILE A 105 -8.10 15.25 0.25
C ILE A 105 -9.34 14.74 -0.48
N SER A 106 -10.32 15.61 -0.70
CA SER A 106 -11.50 15.25 -1.48
C SER A 106 -11.09 14.75 -2.87
N PRO A 107 -11.67 13.65 -3.38
CA PRO A 107 -11.41 13.22 -4.75
C PRO A 107 -11.93 14.20 -5.81
N ASP A 108 -12.73 15.19 -5.42
CA ASP A 108 -13.16 16.30 -6.29
C ASP A 108 -12.11 17.41 -6.42
N ASN A 109 -11.02 17.36 -5.63
CA ASN A 109 -9.94 18.32 -5.71
C ASN A 109 -9.09 18.09 -6.97
N LYS A 110 -8.90 19.15 -7.78
CA LYS A 110 -8.18 19.07 -9.06
C LYS A 110 -6.77 18.47 -8.93
N GLN A 111 -6.05 18.76 -7.86
CA GLN A 111 -4.69 18.27 -7.64
C GLN A 111 -4.67 16.81 -7.21
N PHE A 112 -5.69 16.34 -6.49
CA PHE A 112 -5.87 14.91 -6.26
C PHE A 112 -6.18 14.15 -7.56
N GLN A 113 -7.05 14.71 -8.42
CA GLN A 113 -7.36 14.12 -9.73
C GLN A 113 -6.12 14.05 -10.62
N TYR A 114 -5.37 15.14 -10.70
CA TYR A 114 -4.09 15.20 -11.41
C TYR A 114 -3.11 14.15 -10.89
N LEU A 115 -2.98 14.00 -9.56
CA LEU A 115 -2.10 12.99 -8.98
C LEU A 115 -2.50 11.57 -9.38
N VAL A 116 -3.80 11.23 -9.31
CA VAL A 116 -4.30 9.91 -9.72
C VAL A 116 -3.97 9.65 -11.19
N GLN A 117 -4.25 10.62 -12.07
CA GLN A 117 -3.97 10.51 -13.50
C GLN A 117 -2.47 10.39 -13.81
N LEU A 118 -1.64 11.17 -13.12
CA LEU A 118 -0.19 11.12 -13.30
C LEU A 118 0.38 9.75 -12.90
N ILE A 119 -0.08 9.19 -11.78
CA ILE A 119 0.38 7.88 -11.31
C ILE A 119 -0.14 6.75 -12.20
N SER A 120 -1.39 6.82 -12.68
CA SER A 120 -1.96 5.76 -13.53
C SER A 120 -1.30 5.67 -14.91
N GLN A 121 -0.64 6.73 -15.39
CA GLN A 121 0.10 6.69 -16.67
C GLN A 121 1.30 5.74 -16.67
N GLY A 122 1.90 5.45 -15.52
CA GLY A 122 3.14 4.67 -15.43
C GLY A 122 3.14 3.60 -14.34
N SER A 123 2.04 3.43 -13.62
CA SER A 123 1.94 2.46 -12.53
C SER A 123 0.52 1.92 -12.42
N GLU A 124 0.40 0.69 -11.96
CA GLU A 124 -0.90 0.11 -11.68
C GLU A 124 -1.52 0.80 -10.46
N ILE A 125 -2.85 0.91 -10.47
CA ILE A 125 -3.58 1.50 -9.35
C ILE A 125 -4.68 0.58 -8.83
N GLY A 126 -5.00 0.72 -7.55
CA GLY A 126 -6.03 -0.03 -6.86
C GLY A 126 -6.87 0.87 -5.96
N ILE A 127 -8.05 0.39 -5.58
CA ILE A 127 -8.85 1.07 -4.56
C ILE A 127 -8.25 0.80 -3.18
N HIS A 128 -8.22 1.83 -2.34
CA HIS A 128 -8.00 1.69 -0.90
C HIS A 128 -9.34 1.92 -0.16
N PRO A 129 -10.22 0.92 0.00
CA PRO A 129 -11.56 1.15 0.54
C PRO A 129 -11.50 1.72 1.96
N SER A 130 -12.36 2.69 2.22
CA SER A 130 -12.34 3.48 3.44
C SER A 130 -12.60 2.66 4.70
N TYR A 131 -12.25 3.21 5.85
CA TYR A 131 -12.62 2.61 7.13
C TYR A 131 -14.14 2.44 7.25
N ALA A 132 -14.91 3.45 6.80
CA ALA A 132 -16.37 3.42 6.82
C ALA A 132 -16.98 2.31 5.94
N SER A 133 -16.27 1.91 4.87
CA SER A 133 -16.73 0.86 3.96
C SER A 133 -16.84 -0.53 4.62
N ASN A 134 -16.16 -0.74 5.76
CA ASN A 134 -16.29 -1.94 6.58
C ASN A 134 -17.67 -2.11 7.25
N GLY A 135 -18.48 -1.04 7.29
CA GLY A 135 -19.86 -1.06 7.77
C GLY A 135 -20.89 -1.18 6.66
N ALA A 136 -20.54 -0.80 5.41
CA ALA A 136 -21.47 -0.77 4.30
C ALA A 136 -20.79 -1.03 2.95
N ALA A 137 -21.13 -2.16 2.32
CA ALA A 137 -20.59 -2.58 1.02
C ALA A 137 -20.84 -1.57 -0.12
N SER A 138 -21.88 -0.75 0.00
CA SER A 138 -22.21 0.29 -0.97
C SER A 138 -21.10 1.34 -1.11
N TYR A 139 -20.37 1.64 -0.02
CA TYR A 139 -19.26 2.60 -0.07
C TYR A 139 -18.09 2.10 -0.90
N VAL A 140 -17.70 0.83 -0.80
CA VAL A 140 -16.63 0.24 -1.64
C VAL A 140 -16.96 0.42 -3.13
N LYS A 141 -18.20 0.17 -3.52
CA LYS A 141 -18.66 0.34 -4.91
C LYS A 141 -18.58 1.80 -5.37
N LEU A 142 -18.98 2.75 -4.53
CA LEU A 142 -18.95 4.19 -4.85
C LEU A 142 -17.52 4.71 -4.95
N GLU A 143 -16.67 4.35 -4.00
CA GLU A 143 -15.24 4.72 -3.96
C GLU A 143 -14.49 4.14 -5.16
N LYS A 144 -14.81 2.89 -5.56
CA LYS A 144 -14.26 2.25 -6.75
C LYS A 144 -14.64 3.01 -8.01
N LYS A 145 -15.94 3.26 -8.21
CA LYS A 145 -16.44 4.03 -9.35
C LYS A 145 -15.84 5.43 -9.42
N LYS A 146 -15.59 6.05 -8.25
CA LYS A 146 -14.93 7.34 -8.18
C LYS A 146 -13.51 7.24 -8.71
N LEU A 147 -12.72 6.27 -8.25
CA LEU A 147 -11.35 6.06 -8.73
C LEU A 147 -11.32 5.75 -10.23
N GLU A 148 -12.18 4.85 -10.72
CA GLU A 148 -12.31 4.52 -12.15
C GLU A 148 -12.59 5.76 -12.99
N LYS A 149 -13.47 6.65 -12.52
CA LYS A 149 -13.75 7.92 -13.21
C LYS A 149 -12.55 8.86 -13.25
N LEU A 150 -11.71 8.86 -12.21
CA LEU A 150 -10.55 9.76 -12.14
C LEU A 150 -9.40 9.27 -13.03
N SER A 151 -9.12 7.97 -13.03
CA SER A 151 -8.03 7.38 -13.81
C SER A 151 -8.42 7.08 -15.26
N GLY A 152 -9.70 6.85 -15.55
CA GLY A 152 -10.16 6.37 -16.85
C GLY A 152 -9.95 4.86 -17.06
N GLU A 153 -9.61 4.12 -16.00
CA GLU A 153 -9.29 2.70 -16.04
C GLU A 153 -10.28 1.85 -15.23
N ILE A 154 -10.38 0.57 -15.55
CA ILE A 154 -11.14 -0.40 -14.73
C ILE A 154 -10.28 -0.82 -13.54
N ILE A 155 -10.79 -0.58 -12.33
CA ILE A 155 -10.06 -0.93 -11.10
C ILE A 155 -10.35 -2.38 -10.71
N THR A 156 -9.30 -3.20 -10.68
CA THR A 156 -9.40 -4.64 -10.36
C THR A 156 -8.63 -5.05 -9.11
N LYS A 157 -7.90 -4.12 -8.50
CA LYS A 157 -7.07 -4.37 -7.31
C LYS A 157 -7.59 -3.61 -6.10
N SER A 158 -7.51 -4.23 -4.93
CA SER A 158 -7.98 -3.66 -3.66
C SER A 158 -6.95 -3.84 -2.55
N ARG A 159 -6.93 -2.88 -1.63
CA ARG A 159 -6.34 -3.03 -0.29
C ARG A 159 -7.17 -2.32 0.75
N GLN A 160 -7.63 -3.01 1.78
CA GLN A 160 -8.47 -2.43 2.82
C GLN A 160 -7.67 -1.45 3.68
N HIS A 161 -8.22 -0.25 3.91
CA HIS A 161 -7.66 0.70 4.88
C HIS A 161 -7.66 0.06 6.27
N PHE A 162 -6.52 0.18 6.97
CA PHE A 162 -6.22 -0.53 8.23
C PHE A 162 -6.20 -2.06 8.15
N LEU A 163 -6.16 -2.65 6.95
CA LEU A 163 -6.12 -4.11 6.73
C LEU A 163 -7.32 -4.85 7.35
N ILE A 164 -8.45 -4.15 7.51
CA ILE A 164 -9.65 -4.72 8.16
C ILE A 164 -10.29 -5.73 7.20
N LEU A 165 -10.30 -6.99 7.62
CA LEU A 165 -10.91 -8.09 6.89
C LEU A 165 -11.96 -8.76 7.77
N LYS A 166 -13.22 -8.70 7.34
CA LYS A 166 -14.34 -9.44 7.94
C LYS A 166 -14.71 -10.57 6.99
N PHE A 167 -14.45 -11.81 7.38
CA PHE A 167 -14.69 -12.97 6.52
C PHE A 167 -16.06 -13.58 6.79
N PRO A 168 -16.79 -13.99 5.73
CA PRO A 168 -16.43 -13.88 4.30
C PRO A 168 -16.83 -12.56 3.63
N GLU A 169 -17.47 -11.62 4.34
CA GLU A 169 -18.18 -10.47 3.77
C GLU A 169 -17.29 -9.55 2.94
N THR A 170 -16.10 -9.18 3.45
CA THR A 170 -15.19 -8.28 2.74
C THR A 170 -14.86 -8.83 1.35
N TYR A 171 -14.48 -10.10 1.26
CA TYR A 171 -14.10 -10.73 -0.01
C TYR A 171 -15.29 -10.96 -0.93
N ARG A 172 -16.45 -11.35 -0.40
CA ARG A 172 -17.69 -11.41 -1.18
C ARG A 172 -18.04 -10.05 -1.79
N ASN A 173 -17.86 -8.97 -1.03
CA ASN A 173 -18.14 -7.62 -1.52
C ASN A 173 -17.18 -7.22 -2.64
N LEU A 174 -15.88 -7.52 -2.51
CA LEU A 174 -14.88 -7.30 -3.55
C LEU A 174 -15.20 -8.07 -4.84
N VAL A 175 -15.54 -9.36 -4.73
CA VAL A 175 -15.96 -10.19 -5.88
C VAL A 175 -17.16 -9.57 -6.59
N LYS A 176 -18.20 -9.18 -5.84
CA LYS A 176 -19.44 -8.59 -6.38
C LYS A 176 -19.22 -7.33 -7.20
N ILE A 177 -18.20 -6.53 -6.88
CA ILE A 177 -17.89 -5.28 -7.58
C ILE A 177 -16.79 -5.44 -8.64
N GLY A 178 -16.36 -6.68 -8.92
CA GLY A 178 -15.42 -7.01 -9.98
C GLY A 178 -13.95 -6.90 -9.62
N ILE A 179 -13.60 -6.75 -8.33
CA ILE A 179 -12.20 -6.82 -7.89
C ILE A 179 -11.69 -8.25 -8.08
N LYS A 180 -10.46 -8.36 -8.59
CA LYS A 180 -9.79 -9.60 -8.96
C LYS A 180 -8.63 -9.92 -8.02
N GLU A 181 -8.02 -8.91 -7.42
CA GLU A 181 -6.87 -9.10 -6.52
C GLU A 181 -7.02 -8.26 -5.25
N ASP A 182 -6.82 -8.89 -4.10
CA ASP A 182 -6.76 -8.21 -2.79
C ASP A 182 -5.37 -8.35 -2.18
N TYR A 183 -4.84 -7.23 -1.69
CA TYR A 183 -3.51 -7.15 -1.10
C TYR A 183 -3.56 -6.80 0.40
N SER A 184 -4.62 -7.20 1.09
CA SER A 184 -4.85 -6.86 2.50
C SER A 184 -4.38 -7.95 3.46
N MET A 185 -4.09 -9.15 2.97
CA MET A 185 -3.74 -10.31 3.78
C MET A 185 -2.29 -10.25 4.28
N GLY A 186 -2.06 -9.51 5.36
CA GLY A 186 -0.78 -9.45 6.06
C GLY A 186 -0.94 -8.96 7.50
N TYR A 187 0.17 -8.81 8.20
CA TYR A 187 0.19 -8.32 9.57
C TYR A 187 0.49 -6.82 9.61
N ALA A 188 -0.23 -6.09 10.47
CA ALA A 188 0.04 -4.67 10.69
C ALA A 188 1.32 -4.44 11.53
N SER A 189 1.62 -5.35 12.46
CA SER A 189 2.63 -5.14 13.50
C SER A 189 3.90 -5.95 13.34
N VAL A 190 3.87 -7.08 12.61
CA VAL A 190 5.00 -8.00 12.50
C VAL A 190 5.34 -8.29 11.04
N THR A 191 6.57 -8.69 10.81
CA THR A 191 7.03 -9.16 9.50
C THR A 191 6.67 -10.63 9.27
N GLY A 192 6.51 -11.02 8.01
CA GLY A 192 6.09 -12.35 7.58
C GLY A 192 4.70 -12.38 6.96
N PHE A 193 4.26 -13.56 6.55
CA PHE A 193 3.02 -13.75 5.80
C PHE A 193 1.89 -14.23 6.70
N ARG A 194 0.83 -13.42 6.86
CA ARG A 194 -0.36 -13.78 7.64
C ARG A 194 -1.08 -15.03 7.11
N ALA A 195 -1.03 -15.25 5.80
CA ALA A 195 -1.59 -16.46 5.18
C ALA A 195 -0.71 -17.70 5.34
N GLY A 196 0.45 -17.60 6.02
CA GLY A 196 1.43 -18.69 6.10
C GLY A 196 2.16 -18.98 4.79
N THR A 197 1.89 -18.21 3.73
CA THR A 197 2.46 -18.41 2.40
C THR A 197 2.72 -17.08 1.69
N CYS A 198 3.78 -17.04 0.90
CA CYS A 198 4.08 -15.98 -0.06
C CYS A 198 3.46 -16.24 -1.44
N THR A 199 2.80 -17.38 -1.63
CA THR A 199 2.19 -17.77 -2.91
C THR A 199 0.77 -17.21 -2.97
N PRO A 200 0.40 -16.44 -4.00
CA PRO A 200 -0.98 -16.04 -4.24
C PRO A 200 -1.94 -17.23 -4.33
N PHE A 201 -3.15 -17.08 -3.81
CA PHE A 201 -4.17 -18.13 -3.84
C PHE A 201 -5.56 -17.54 -4.06
N TYR A 202 -6.47 -18.33 -4.61
CA TYR A 202 -7.86 -17.88 -4.77
C TYR A 202 -8.61 -17.98 -3.45
N PHE A 203 -9.43 -16.97 -3.17
CA PHE A 203 -10.36 -17.01 -2.06
C PHE A 203 -11.34 -18.16 -2.25
N PHE A 204 -11.43 -19.03 -1.26
CA PHE A 204 -12.44 -20.07 -1.19
C PHE A 204 -13.51 -19.65 -0.19
N ASP A 205 -14.74 -19.48 -0.68
CA ASP A 205 -15.88 -19.15 0.15
C ASP A 205 -16.39 -20.43 0.83
N LEU A 206 -15.99 -20.63 2.09
CA LEU A 206 -16.32 -21.83 2.86
C LEU A 206 -17.84 -21.99 3.05
N VAL A 207 -18.57 -20.88 3.24
CA VAL A 207 -20.02 -20.92 3.47
C VAL A 207 -20.76 -21.29 2.19
N ALA A 208 -20.30 -20.79 1.04
CA ALA A 208 -20.86 -21.18 -0.26
C ALA A 208 -20.22 -22.45 -0.85
N ASN A 209 -19.24 -23.03 -0.15
CA ASN A 209 -18.41 -24.16 -0.56
C ASN A 209 -17.93 -24.08 -2.02
N LYS A 210 -17.36 -22.93 -2.42
CA LYS A 210 -16.88 -22.72 -3.79
C LYS A 210 -15.67 -21.79 -3.87
N PRO A 211 -14.78 -21.98 -4.86
CA PRO A 211 -13.75 -21.00 -5.16
C PRO A 211 -14.38 -19.74 -5.80
N GLU A 212 -13.87 -18.58 -5.42
CA GLU A 212 -14.24 -17.31 -6.04
C GLU A 212 -13.10 -16.79 -6.94
N LYS A 213 -13.46 -15.97 -7.93
CA LYS A 213 -12.49 -15.34 -8.86
C LYS A 213 -11.82 -14.10 -8.24
N LEU A 214 -11.41 -14.21 -6.98
CA LEU A 214 -10.64 -13.21 -6.24
C LEU A 214 -9.34 -13.85 -5.75
N LYS A 215 -8.21 -13.34 -6.21
CA LYS A 215 -6.88 -13.78 -5.81
C LYS A 215 -6.41 -12.96 -4.61
N ILE A 216 -5.99 -13.64 -3.55
CA ILE A 216 -5.39 -13.03 -2.38
C ILE A 216 -3.88 -12.99 -2.59
N ILE A 217 -3.30 -11.79 -2.47
CA ILE A 217 -1.87 -11.54 -2.57
C ILE A 217 -1.35 -11.16 -1.18
N PRO A 218 -0.76 -12.10 -0.43
CA PRO A 218 -0.22 -11.80 0.88
C PRO A 218 0.97 -10.84 0.80
N PHE A 219 1.06 -9.89 1.74
CA PHE A 219 2.24 -9.05 1.87
C PHE A 219 3.06 -9.44 3.10
N ALA A 220 4.37 -9.19 3.02
CA ALA A 220 5.35 -9.68 4.00
C ALA A 220 5.70 -8.65 5.08
N LEU A 221 5.58 -7.35 4.78
CA LEU A 221 5.93 -6.29 5.71
C LEU A 221 5.23 -4.98 5.37
N MET A 222 5.17 -4.13 6.38
CA MET A 222 4.66 -2.77 6.32
C MET A 222 5.64 -1.82 7.01
N ASP A 223 5.87 -0.66 6.43
CA ASP A 223 6.69 0.42 7.00
C ASP A 223 6.34 0.78 8.46
N VAL A 224 5.06 0.96 8.78
CA VAL A 224 4.56 1.22 10.13
C VAL A 224 4.80 0.00 11.04
N GLY A 225 4.67 -1.23 10.51
CA GLY A 225 5.02 -2.47 11.21
C GLY A 225 6.47 -2.48 11.67
N LEU A 226 7.39 -2.15 10.76
CA LEU A 226 8.83 -2.08 11.06
C LEU A 226 9.13 -0.96 12.07
N ARG A 227 8.60 0.23 11.83
CA ARG A 227 8.98 1.43 12.57
C ARG A 227 8.22 1.61 13.88
N ASP A 228 6.89 1.62 13.84
CA ASP A 228 6.06 2.05 14.96
C ASP A 228 5.72 0.89 15.89
N TYR A 229 5.46 -0.30 15.35
CA TYR A 229 5.18 -1.49 16.16
C TYR A 229 6.45 -2.15 16.68
N ASN A 230 7.41 -2.46 15.80
CA ASN A 230 8.64 -3.15 16.18
C ASN A 230 9.77 -2.21 16.62
N LYS A 231 9.59 -0.88 16.49
CA LYS A 231 10.57 0.14 16.91
C LYS A 231 11.96 -0.08 16.33
N LEU A 232 12.02 -0.60 15.10
CA LEU A 232 13.30 -0.87 14.45
C LEU A 232 13.93 0.43 13.95
N GLU A 233 15.19 0.61 14.29
CA GLU A 233 16.05 1.62 13.67
C GLU A 233 16.40 1.21 12.23
N ILE A 234 16.82 2.18 11.41
CA ILE A 234 17.05 2.05 9.96
C ILE A 234 17.87 0.81 9.59
N GLU A 235 18.96 0.55 10.32
CA GLU A 235 19.85 -0.58 10.03
C GLU A 235 19.21 -1.92 10.39
N ASN A 236 18.52 -2.00 11.53
CA ASN A 236 17.82 -3.23 11.95
C ASN A 236 16.60 -3.51 11.06
N ALA A 237 15.88 -2.47 10.65
CA ALA A 237 14.80 -2.60 9.66
C ALA A 237 15.33 -3.13 8.33
N SER A 238 16.48 -2.61 7.85
CA SER A 238 17.11 -3.08 6.62
C SER A 238 17.51 -4.56 6.71
N LYS A 239 18.14 -4.98 7.81
CA LYS A 239 18.53 -6.38 8.05
C LYS A 239 17.33 -7.32 8.11
N GLU A 240 16.26 -6.90 8.77
CA GLU A 240 15.02 -7.68 8.88
C GLU A 240 14.36 -7.86 7.50
N ILE A 241 14.27 -6.78 6.71
CA ILE A 241 13.76 -6.84 5.34
C ILE A 241 14.61 -7.79 4.47
N GLU A 242 15.94 -7.66 4.54
CA GLU A 242 16.86 -8.50 3.76
C GLU A 242 16.70 -9.98 4.12
N LYS A 243 16.57 -10.32 5.40
CA LYS A 243 16.31 -11.69 5.86
C LYS A 243 15.05 -12.27 5.22
N ILE A 244 13.96 -11.50 5.18
CA ILE A 244 12.70 -11.95 4.57
C ILE A 244 12.86 -12.13 3.06
N ILE A 245 13.47 -11.17 2.37
CA ILE A 245 13.73 -11.26 0.92
C ILE A 245 14.56 -12.49 0.59
N ARG A 246 15.66 -12.75 1.33
CA ARG A 246 16.49 -13.95 1.14
C ARG A 246 15.67 -15.23 1.30
N ASN A 247 14.78 -15.31 2.29
CA ASN A 247 13.92 -16.47 2.49
C ASN A 247 12.93 -16.67 1.34
N VAL A 248 12.36 -15.60 0.79
CA VAL A 248 11.45 -15.66 -0.36
C VAL A 248 12.21 -16.02 -1.65
N LYS A 249 13.41 -15.47 -1.85
CA LYS A 249 14.30 -15.81 -2.97
C LYS A 249 14.66 -17.30 -2.99
N LYS A 250 14.99 -17.90 -1.83
CA LYS A 250 15.33 -19.33 -1.71
C LYS A 250 14.24 -20.28 -2.23
N ILE A 251 12.99 -19.84 -2.26
CA ILE A 251 11.84 -20.64 -2.71
C ILE A 251 11.21 -20.08 -3.99
N ASN A 252 11.88 -19.13 -4.66
CA ASN A 252 11.36 -18.42 -5.82
C ASN A 252 9.91 -17.93 -5.63
N GLY A 253 9.66 -17.33 -4.47
CA GLY A 253 8.34 -16.83 -4.08
C GLY A 253 8.09 -15.39 -4.56
N LEU A 254 6.88 -14.92 -4.27
CA LEU A 254 6.49 -13.53 -4.46
C LEU A 254 6.71 -12.74 -3.15
N PHE A 255 7.56 -11.73 -3.19
CA PHE A 255 7.72 -10.76 -2.11
C PHE A 255 6.83 -9.56 -2.39
N VAL A 256 5.96 -9.18 -1.45
CA VAL A 256 5.14 -7.97 -1.55
C VAL A 256 5.38 -7.11 -0.32
N SER A 257 5.65 -5.83 -0.54
CA SER A 257 5.89 -4.84 0.53
C SER A 257 4.82 -3.75 0.52
N LEU A 258 4.42 -3.30 1.71
CA LEU A 258 3.48 -2.21 1.91
C LEU A 258 4.21 -0.99 2.47
N TRP A 259 4.14 0.13 1.75
CA TRP A 259 4.67 1.42 2.18
C TRP A 259 3.61 2.51 2.00
N HIS A 260 3.78 3.64 2.67
CA HIS A 260 2.93 4.81 2.51
C HIS A 260 3.75 5.95 1.90
N ASN A 261 3.13 6.79 1.08
CA ASN A 261 3.80 8.00 0.57
C ASN A 261 4.31 8.90 1.72
N GLU A 262 3.61 8.92 2.86
CA GLU A 262 4.05 9.60 4.08
C GLU A 262 5.40 9.09 4.60
N SER A 263 5.62 7.76 4.65
CA SER A 263 6.85 7.20 5.21
C SER A 263 8.06 7.48 4.35
N LEU A 264 7.83 7.72 3.07
CA LEU A 264 8.83 8.14 2.10
C LEU A 264 8.92 9.65 1.98
N GLY A 265 8.32 10.40 2.90
CA GLY A 265 8.40 11.85 3.00
C GLY A 265 9.73 12.41 3.53
N ASN A 266 10.51 11.58 4.21
CA ASN A 266 11.76 11.95 4.90
C ASN A 266 11.59 13.04 5.98
N LYS A 267 10.46 13.04 6.70
CA LYS A 267 10.10 14.06 7.69
C LYS A 267 9.67 13.46 9.01
N LYS A 268 9.84 14.24 10.08
CA LYS A 268 9.47 13.86 11.45
C LYS A 268 10.04 12.48 11.78
N ARG A 269 9.14 11.60 12.20
CA ARG A 269 9.35 10.23 12.59
C ARG A 269 9.99 9.39 11.46
N TRP A 270 9.72 9.73 10.20
CA TRP A 270 10.22 9.06 8.99
C TRP A 270 11.53 9.62 8.44
N LYS A 271 12.26 10.43 9.22
CA LYS A 271 13.57 10.93 8.80
C LYS A 271 14.48 9.74 8.47
N ASN A 272 15.12 9.81 7.31
CA ASN A 272 16.02 8.84 6.68
C ASN A 272 15.40 7.49 6.29
N TRP A 273 14.08 7.30 6.41
CA TRP A 273 13.42 6.03 6.05
C TRP A 273 13.40 5.71 4.55
N LYS A 274 13.61 6.72 3.69
CA LYS A 274 13.89 6.50 2.26
C LYS A 274 15.06 5.53 2.01
N ILE A 275 16.05 5.53 2.89
CA ILE A 275 17.23 4.64 2.80
C ILE A 275 16.79 3.18 2.96
N VAL A 276 15.89 2.90 3.91
CA VAL A 276 15.36 1.54 4.14
C VAL A 276 14.62 1.06 2.89
N TYR A 277 13.78 1.92 2.32
CA TYR A 277 13.05 1.62 1.09
C TYR A 277 13.99 1.38 -0.10
N GLU A 278 14.95 2.26 -0.35
CA GLU A 278 15.92 2.08 -1.45
C GLU A 278 16.78 0.83 -1.27
N LYS A 279 17.22 0.50 -0.05
CA LYS A 279 17.93 -0.75 0.25
C LYS A 279 17.06 -1.98 -0.09
N MET A 280 15.79 -1.97 0.28
CA MET A 280 14.83 -3.03 -0.06
C MET A 280 14.67 -3.18 -1.58
N ILE A 281 14.39 -2.08 -2.28
CA ILE A 281 14.24 -2.07 -3.74
C ILE A 281 15.49 -2.65 -4.41
N LYS A 282 16.68 -2.15 -4.03
CA LYS A 282 17.96 -2.64 -4.56
C LYS A 282 18.15 -4.13 -4.30
N GLU A 283 17.81 -4.62 -3.10
CA GLU A 283 17.96 -6.03 -2.76
C GLU A 283 17.02 -6.94 -3.57
N CYS A 284 15.78 -6.50 -3.79
CA CYS A 284 14.83 -7.21 -4.66
C CYS A 284 15.27 -7.22 -6.12
N SER A 285 15.83 -6.12 -6.63
CA SER A 285 16.25 -5.99 -8.04
C SER A 285 17.59 -6.65 -8.37
N LYS A 286 18.36 -7.11 -7.39
CA LYS A 286 19.51 -7.99 -7.65
C LYS A 286 18.99 -9.30 -8.24
N GLN A 287 19.28 -9.56 -9.51
CA GLN A 287 19.18 -10.91 -10.09
C GLN A 287 20.07 -11.86 -9.26
N GLY A 288 19.59 -13.08 -9.03
CA GLY A 288 20.22 -14.03 -8.12
C GLY A 288 21.71 -14.22 -8.42
N LEU A 289 22.53 -14.22 -7.35
CA LEU A 289 23.87 -14.80 -7.36
C LEU A 289 23.77 -16.31 -7.59
#